data_AF-K3WXS9-F1
#
_entry.id   AF-K3WXS9-F1
#
_cell.length_a   1.000
_cell.length_b   1.000
_cell.length_c   1.000
_cell.angle_alpha   90.00
_cell.angle_beta   90.00
_cell.angle_gamma   90.00
#
_symmetry.space_group_name_H-M   'P 1'
#
loop_
_entity.id
_entity.type
_entity.pdbx_description
1 polymer ?
#
loop_
_entity_poly.entity_id
_entity_poly.type
_entity_poly.pdbx_seq_one_letter_code
_entity_poly.pdbx_strand_id
1 'polypeptide(L)'
;MDCLNDPICFQAVRDYFVPKMKDVRPTGDSTSAYYSESDWVTMRQTNFLELTSLIRTTAKESLLYTSVASWKLFTNAVKCFASRPCDLEYMTAAVEPPATAHIPTYMKYEPGGAQFALAVNTTLKVKFLNNEYSFVQDDDPQTFISWLTDLVGMWTTVVFRVAERRMMPDISEFYYFIKFQDSFGPMPQFSVPYTHASGSGSDMIYSGWQEMSTWWPRLWLETVNELPKLQKLMDYFALSPSSNATVPDTPESSTSPPPGNPTYQCASCEFALRECFSNGLCQNALVNYAIPAFREAGRNSEAVATLTGTRYQANYASQLQFDILPIAYLQPSQNALMQVLECSASSTCIEDSCSLVLPNNHANLILENAFVDFIVAPSTQMSIHFAGSTYSYEEGNDVALLKHFLDYTVMGAYRALAYVQRSVADDTGMVQYHIEFPYLYSQHPPMFSWQSDIEGGGIKSSTETMWRLVFVSTSADISSLLWWWLEWLGTNGSPNAALAPQATNAPVTTPDPTSTRL
;
A
#
# COMPACT_ATOMS: atom_id res chain seq x y z
N MET A 1 -3.97 21.08 15.12
CA MET A 1 -4.80 22.05 14.38
C MET A 1 -4.06 23.34 14.09
N ASP A 2 -3.05 23.72 14.89
CA ASP A 2 -2.36 25.02 14.78
C ASP A 2 -1.66 25.28 13.43
N CYS A 3 -1.13 24.25 12.75
CA CYS A 3 -0.55 24.42 11.40
C CYS A 3 -1.58 24.84 10.34
N LEU A 4 -2.85 24.45 10.47
CA LEU A 4 -3.91 24.85 9.55
C LEU A 4 -4.25 26.35 9.68
N ASN A 5 -3.92 26.95 10.82
CA ASN A 5 -4.16 28.36 11.10
C ASN A 5 -2.94 29.25 10.77
N ASP A 6 -1.78 28.67 10.48
CA ASP A 6 -0.58 29.41 10.02
C ASP A 6 -0.50 29.35 8.49
N PRO A 7 -0.53 30.49 7.78
CA PRO A 7 -0.60 30.50 6.32
C PRO A 7 0.62 29.87 5.65
N ILE A 8 1.82 30.02 6.24
CA ILE A 8 3.06 29.45 5.71
C ILE A 8 3.07 27.93 5.92
N CYS A 9 2.67 27.46 7.10
CA CYS A 9 2.56 26.04 7.41
C CYS A 9 1.50 25.35 6.55
N PHE A 10 0.30 25.92 6.45
CA PHE A 10 -0.78 25.39 5.63
C PHE A 10 -0.41 25.36 4.15
N GLN A 11 0.23 26.41 3.64
CA GLN A 11 0.72 26.44 2.27
C GLN A 11 1.77 25.34 2.02
N ALA A 12 2.71 25.13 2.95
CA ALA A 12 3.70 24.07 2.82
C ALA A 12 3.06 22.67 2.80
N VAL A 13 2.02 22.44 3.60
CA VAL A 13 1.26 21.18 3.58
C VAL A 13 0.51 21.01 2.24
N ARG A 14 -0.28 22.01 1.85
CA ARG A 14 -1.19 21.95 0.70
C ARG A 14 -0.45 21.94 -0.65
N ASP A 15 0.56 22.79 -0.81
CA ASP A 15 1.18 23.04 -2.11
C ASP A 15 2.43 22.17 -2.36
N TYR A 16 3.03 21.63 -1.29
CA TYR A 16 4.29 20.88 -1.40
C TYR A 16 4.20 19.49 -0.79
N PHE A 17 3.75 19.36 0.46
CA PHE A 17 3.73 18.06 1.14
C PHE A 17 2.72 17.09 0.51
N VAL A 18 1.45 17.49 0.37
CA VAL A 18 0.38 16.64 -0.18
C VAL A 18 0.60 16.29 -1.66
N PRO A 19 0.95 17.23 -2.56
CA PRO A 19 1.16 16.90 -3.96
C PRO A 19 2.31 15.92 -4.15
N LYS A 20 3.42 16.10 -3.42
CA LYS A 20 4.59 15.22 -3.52
C LYS A 20 4.43 13.89 -2.80
N MET A 21 3.46 13.74 -1.89
CA MET A 21 3.09 12.41 -1.36
C MET A 21 2.67 11.46 -2.50
N LYS A 22 2.03 11.97 -3.55
CA LYS A 22 1.62 11.15 -4.72
C LYS A 22 2.79 10.50 -5.45
N ASP A 23 3.98 11.08 -5.34
CA ASP A 23 5.19 10.60 -6.00
C ASP A 23 5.99 9.62 -5.13
N VAL A 24 5.62 9.45 -3.86
CA VAL A 24 6.28 8.50 -2.95
C VAL A 24 5.85 7.09 -3.31
N ARG A 25 6.79 6.29 -3.80
CA ARG A 25 6.58 4.87 -4.07
C ARG A 25 6.94 4.04 -2.84
N PRO A 26 6.24 2.92 -2.59
CA PRO A 26 6.70 1.92 -1.63
C PRO A 26 8.13 1.52 -1.97
N THR A 27 9.06 1.77 -1.07
CA THR A 27 10.39 1.16 -1.13
C THR A 27 10.22 -0.30 -0.76
N GLY A 28 10.17 -1.17 -1.77
CA GLY A 28 10.28 -2.61 -1.57
C GLY A 28 11.59 -2.93 -0.85
N ASP A 29 11.58 -3.99 -0.05
CA ASP A 29 12.74 -4.69 0.53
C ASP A 29 13.27 -4.23 1.91
N SER A 30 12.41 -4.24 2.93
CA SER A 30 12.88 -4.70 4.25
C SER A 30 11.88 -5.66 4.87
N THR A 31 11.92 -6.90 4.40
CA THR A 31 11.36 -8.05 5.11
C THR A 31 12.26 -8.34 6.31
N SER A 32 12.07 -7.62 7.42
CA SER A 32 12.58 -8.12 8.71
C SER A 32 11.66 -9.24 9.19
N ALA A 33 11.80 -10.42 8.58
CA ALA A 33 11.15 -11.63 9.05
C ALA A 33 11.77 -12.00 10.41
N TYR A 34 11.06 -11.71 11.50
CA TYR A 34 11.42 -12.22 12.81
C TYR A 34 11.03 -13.70 12.85
N TYR A 35 12.02 -14.58 12.64
CA TYR A 35 11.83 -16.02 12.76
C TYR A 35 11.80 -16.40 14.24
N SER A 36 10.63 -16.78 14.73
CA SER A 36 10.51 -17.59 15.94
C SER A 36 10.29 -19.04 15.51
N GLU A 37 11.29 -19.90 15.73
CA GLU A 37 11.30 -21.32 15.32
C GLU A 37 10.23 -22.21 15.96
N SER A 38 9.31 -21.67 16.76
CA SER A 38 8.45 -22.50 17.63
C SER A 38 6.95 -22.48 17.37
N ASP A 39 6.42 -21.66 16.47
CA ASP A 39 4.98 -21.68 16.17
C ASP A 39 4.72 -21.30 14.70
N TRP A 40 3.88 -22.09 14.01
CA TRP A 40 3.38 -21.83 12.64
C TRP A 40 2.37 -20.67 12.61
N VAL A 41 2.68 -19.57 13.31
CA VAL A 41 1.87 -18.35 13.36
C VAL A 41 2.24 -17.49 12.16
N THR A 42 1.25 -17.24 11.31
CA THR A 42 1.18 -16.23 10.25
C THR A 42 2.39 -15.30 10.17
N MET A 43 3.17 -15.41 9.09
CA MET A 43 4.23 -14.44 8.77
C MET A 43 3.64 -13.04 8.79
N ARG A 44 4.03 -12.23 9.79
CA ARG A 44 3.69 -10.81 9.84
C ARG A 44 4.67 -10.05 8.96
N GLN A 45 4.25 -9.69 7.75
CA GLN A 45 5.06 -8.86 6.88
C GLN A 45 4.87 -7.40 7.25
N THR A 46 5.89 -6.75 7.82
CA THR A 46 5.85 -5.31 8.06
C THR A 46 6.22 -4.58 6.76
N ASN A 47 5.27 -3.85 6.20
CA ASN A 47 5.51 -2.97 5.05
C ASN A 47 5.74 -1.55 5.56
N PHE A 48 6.71 -0.85 4.96
CA PHE A 48 7.03 0.53 5.31
C PHE A 48 7.07 1.42 4.07
N LEU A 49 6.59 2.66 4.23
CA LEU A 49 6.68 3.71 3.23
C LEU A 49 7.49 4.86 3.82
N GLU A 50 8.73 5.04 3.36
CA GLU A 50 9.61 6.09 3.86
C GLU A 50 9.19 7.47 3.33
N LEU A 51 8.88 8.40 4.23
CA LEU A 51 8.42 9.77 3.96
C LEU A 51 9.49 10.83 4.25
N THR A 52 10.68 10.43 4.69
CA THR A 52 11.75 11.34 5.12
C THR A 52 12.25 12.28 4.03
N SER A 53 12.48 11.74 2.82
CA SER A 53 12.95 12.53 1.66
C SER A 53 11.93 13.58 1.24
N LEU A 54 10.64 13.22 1.31
CA LEU A 54 9.52 14.10 1.04
C LEU A 54 9.53 15.29 1.99
N ILE A 55 9.56 15.06 3.31
CA ILE A 55 9.58 16.14 4.30
C ILE A 55 10.75 17.08 4.06
N ARG A 56 11.94 16.52 3.83
CA ARG A 56 13.15 17.32 3.59
C ARG A 56 13.00 18.20 2.35
N THR A 57 12.39 17.66 1.30
CA THR A 57 12.15 18.38 0.04
C THR A 57 11.10 19.47 0.24
N THR A 58 9.98 19.16 0.89
CA THR A 58 8.95 20.13 1.29
C THR A 58 9.56 21.26 2.11
N ALA A 59 10.38 20.94 3.10
CA ALA A 59 11.04 21.93 3.95
C ALA A 59 11.97 22.86 3.15
N LYS A 60 12.72 22.31 2.20
CA LYS A 60 13.67 23.05 1.36
C LYS A 60 12.99 23.93 0.32
N GLU A 61 11.91 23.45 -0.28
CA GLU A 61 11.23 24.14 -1.38
C GLU A 61 10.13 25.08 -0.91
N SER A 62 9.64 24.90 0.32
CA SER A 62 8.75 25.86 0.96
C SER A 62 9.54 26.91 1.73
N LEU A 63 8.92 28.06 1.98
CA LEU A 63 9.47 29.13 2.83
C LEU A 63 9.59 28.73 4.31
N LEU A 64 9.41 27.45 4.66
CA LEU A 64 9.47 26.94 6.02
C LEU A 64 10.83 27.20 6.70
N TYR A 65 11.95 27.14 5.96
CA TYR A 65 13.27 27.48 6.50
C TYR A 65 13.49 28.98 6.74
N THR A 66 12.58 29.84 6.32
CA THR A 66 12.68 31.28 6.60
C THR A 66 11.91 31.70 7.85
N SER A 67 11.14 30.81 8.47
CA SER A 67 10.34 31.07 9.68
C SER A 67 10.46 29.94 10.69
N VAL A 68 11.19 30.18 11.79
CA VAL A 68 11.32 29.23 12.91
C VAL A 68 9.97 28.85 13.51
N ALA A 69 9.03 29.81 13.58
CA ALA A 69 7.69 29.58 14.12
C ALA A 69 6.88 28.63 13.23
N SER A 70 6.82 28.90 11.93
CA SER A 70 6.11 28.04 10.97
C SER A 70 6.76 26.66 10.85
N TRP A 71 8.08 26.59 10.96
CA TRP A 71 8.84 25.34 11.05
C TRP A 71 8.40 24.49 12.25
N LYS A 72 8.35 25.09 13.44
CA LYS A 72 7.89 24.40 14.66
C LYS A 72 6.44 23.92 14.53
N LEU A 73 5.56 24.74 13.95
CA LEU A 73 4.16 24.34 13.72
C LEU A 73 4.05 23.16 12.76
N PHE A 74 4.84 23.14 11.69
CA PHE A 74 4.85 22.04 10.72
C PHE A 74 5.38 20.74 11.34
N THR A 75 6.54 20.80 11.99
CA THR A 75 7.14 19.64 12.66
C THR A 75 6.26 19.09 13.77
N ASN A 76 5.63 19.96 14.57
CA ASN A 76 4.64 19.56 15.57
C ASN A 76 3.39 18.93 14.95
N ALA A 77 2.93 19.42 13.80
CA ALA A 77 1.81 18.80 13.09
C ALA A 77 2.17 17.38 12.63
N VAL A 78 3.31 17.21 11.93
CA VAL A 78 3.80 15.90 11.48
C VAL A 78 4.00 14.93 12.65
N LYS A 79 4.55 15.40 13.76
CA LYS A 79 4.70 14.61 14.98
C LYS A 79 3.38 14.27 15.65
N CYS A 80 2.42 15.19 15.66
CA CYS A 80 1.08 14.92 16.17
C CYS A 80 0.44 13.76 15.38
N PHE A 81 0.65 13.72 14.06
CA PHE A 81 0.25 12.59 13.23
C PHE A 81 0.99 11.29 13.56
N ALA A 82 2.28 11.37 13.87
CA ALA A 82 3.10 10.20 14.22
C ALA A 82 2.97 9.71 15.67
N SER A 83 2.50 10.57 16.59
CA SER A 83 2.41 10.29 18.03
C SER A 83 1.02 9.84 18.47
N ARG A 84 -0.01 10.11 17.67
CA ARG A 84 -1.31 9.48 17.84
C ARG A 84 -1.25 8.09 17.22
N PRO A 85 -1.84 7.05 17.84
CA PRO A 85 -2.31 5.90 17.08
C PRO A 85 -3.43 6.42 16.18
N CYS A 86 -3.07 7.11 15.10
CA CYS A 86 -3.97 7.44 14.02
C CYS A 86 -4.25 6.11 13.33
N ASP A 87 -5.17 5.33 13.89
CA ASP A 87 -5.91 4.44 13.03
C ASP A 87 -6.57 5.36 12.03
N LEU A 88 -6.15 5.32 10.76
CA LEU A 88 -6.73 6.11 9.67
C LEU A 88 -8.12 5.54 9.31
N GLU A 89 -8.88 5.16 10.33
CA GLU A 89 -10.29 4.85 10.26
C GLU A 89 -11.06 6.16 10.24
N TYR A 90 -12.07 6.22 9.37
CA TYR A 90 -13.04 7.30 9.37
C TYR A 90 -13.61 7.44 10.79
N MET A 91 -13.59 8.65 11.37
CA MET A 91 -14.21 8.96 12.68
C MET A 91 -15.76 8.84 12.67
N THR A 92 -16.35 7.98 11.85
CA THR A 92 -17.81 7.88 11.67
C THR A 92 -18.34 6.45 11.71
N ALA A 93 -17.70 5.52 12.42
CA ALA A 93 -18.32 4.24 12.77
C ALA A 93 -18.70 4.26 14.26
N ALA A 94 -20.00 4.39 14.55
CA ALA A 94 -20.57 4.33 15.89
C ALA A 94 -20.61 2.91 16.48
N VAL A 95 -19.70 2.02 16.07
CA VAL A 95 -19.61 0.63 16.53
C VAL A 95 -18.13 0.27 16.63
N GLU A 96 -17.67 -0.07 17.84
CA GLU A 96 -16.30 -0.58 18.05
C GLU A 96 -16.09 -1.85 17.20
N PRO A 97 -15.08 -1.89 16.30
CA PRO A 97 -14.75 -3.08 15.55
C PRO A 97 -14.25 -4.19 16.50
N PRO A 98 -14.45 -5.48 16.16
CA PRO A 98 -13.85 -6.57 16.91
C PRO A 98 -12.32 -6.43 16.90
N ALA A 99 -11.66 -6.72 18.03
CA ALA A 99 -10.23 -6.48 18.28
C ALA A 99 -9.26 -7.13 17.26
N THR A 100 -9.74 -7.98 16.36
CA THR A 100 -9.00 -8.65 15.28
C THR A 100 -9.12 -7.95 13.92
N ALA A 101 -10.00 -6.95 13.77
CA ALA A 101 -10.19 -6.18 12.53
C ALA A 101 -9.30 -4.92 12.43
N HIS A 102 -8.63 -4.55 13.53
CA HIS A 102 -7.72 -3.41 13.56
C HIS A 102 -6.31 -3.82 13.13
N ILE A 103 -5.92 -3.47 11.90
CA ILE A 103 -4.50 -3.40 11.52
C ILE A 103 -4.14 -1.95 11.19
N PRO A 104 -3.85 -1.13 12.21
CA PRO A 104 -3.54 0.29 12.07
C PRO A 104 -2.35 0.55 11.15
N THR A 105 -2.51 1.53 10.24
CA THR A 105 -1.39 2.19 9.57
C THR A 105 -0.79 3.20 10.53
N TYR A 106 0.36 2.88 11.11
CA TYR A 106 1.03 3.79 12.02
C TYR A 106 1.98 4.69 11.25
N MET A 107 1.78 6.00 11.36
CA MET A 107 2.88 6.91 11.06
C MET A 107 3.87 6.84 12.22
N LYS A 108 5.11 6.47 11.95
CA LYS A 108 6.19 6.44 12.95
C LYS A 108 7.19 7.54 12.67
N TYR A 109 7.70 8.10 13.76
CA TYR A 109 8.74 9.12 13.74
C TYR A 109 9.89 8.68 14.63
N GLU A 110 11.09 8.70 14.07
CA GLU A 110 12.34 8.54 14.81
C GLU A 110 13.15 9.85 14.72
N PRO A 111 13.56 10.44 15.86
CA PRO A 111 14.34 11.66 15.83
C PRO A 111 15.74 11.42 15.28
N GLY A 112 16.25 12.40 14.53
CA GLY A 112 17.63 12.42 14.08
C GLY A 112 18.58 12.59 15.25
N GLY A 113 19.86 12.33 15.02
CA GLY A 113 20.85 12.42 16.08
C GLY A 113 22.29 12.34 15.60
N ALA A 114 23.18 12.37 16.57
CA ALA A 114 24.60 12.21 16.39
C ALA A 114 25.16 11.34 17.51
N GLN A 115 26.15 10.54 17.18
CA GLN A 115 26.91 9.78 18.15
C GLN A 115 28.38 9.92 17.85
N PHE A 116 29.14 10.40 18.82
CA PHE A 116 30.59 10.54 18.72
C PHE A 116 31.22 10.62 20.10
N ALA A 117 32.54 10.45 20.11
CA ALA A 117 33.37 10.62 21.28
C ALA A 117 34.19 11.91 21.10
N LEU A 118 34.36 12.67 22.17
CA LEU A 118 35.07 13.95 22.14
C LEU A 118 36.01 14.05 23.34
N ALA A 119 37.31 14.11 23.06
CA ALA A 119 38.34 14.23 24.09
C ALA A 119 38.43 15.66 24.63
N VAL A 120 38.74 15.79 25.92
CA VAL A 120 39.02 17.07 26.57
C VAL A 120 40.14 17.80 25.82
N ASN A 121 40.01 19.12 25.71
CA ASN A 121 40.86 20.03 24.93
C ASN A 121 40.84 19.80 23.41
N THR A 122 39.87 19.05 22.89
CA THR A 122 39.68 18.88 21.45
C THR A 122 38.67 19.89 20.92
N THR A 123 38.98 20.52 19.79
CA THR A 123 38.06 21.42 19.09
C THR A 123 37.06 20.62 18.26
N LEU A 124 35.78 20.76 18.54
CA LEU A 124 34.68 20.31 17.70
C LEU A 124 34.25 21.45 16.76
N LYS A 125 34.10 21.16 15.48
CA LYS A 125 33.42 22.04 14.52
C LYS A 125 31.99 21.57 14.30
N VAL A 126 31.07 22.53 14.27
CA VAL A 126 29.66 22.29 13.97
C VAL A 126 29.26 23.19 12.81
N LYS A 127 28.83 22.58 11.70
CA LYS A 127 28.25 23.30 10.57
C LYS A 127 26.73 23.24 10.67
N PHE A 128 26.08 24.40 10.73
CA PHE A 128 24.64 24.53 10.88
C PHE A 128 24.14 25.77 10.15
N LEU A 129 23.08 25.64 9.33
CA LEU A 129 22.50 26.74 8.55
C LEU A 129 23.53 27.55 7.72
N ASN A 130 24.47 26.83 7.08
CA ASN A 130 25.58 27.40 6.29
C ASN A 130 26.64 28.17 7.09
N ASN A 131 26.53 28.25 8.41
CA ASN A 131 27.56 28.81 9.28
C ASN A 131 28.38 27.69 9.93
N GLU A 132 29.64 27.98 10.24
CA GLU A 132 30.54 27.09 10.97
C GLU A 132 30.81 27.67 12.36
N TYR A 133 30.66 26.84 13.37
CA TYR A 133 30.88 27.16 14.77
C TYR A 133 31.94 26.23 15.33
N SER A 134 32.72 26.72 16.31
CA SER A 134 33.76 25.92 16.96
C SER A 134 33.54 25.91 18.47
N PHE A 135 33.74 24.75 19.06
CA PHE A 135 33.65 24.52 20.50
C PHE A 135 34.88 23.73 20.96
N VAL A 136 35.46 24.07 22.10
CA VAL A 136 36.57 23.31 22.69
C VAL A 136 36.03 22.57 23.91
N GLN A 137 36.14 21.24 23.91
CA GLN A 137 35.66 20.41 25.02
C GLN A 137 36.50 20.67 26.28
N ASP A 138 35.86 21.10 27.35
CA ASP A 138 36.44 21.16 28.69
C ASP A 138 36.15 19.87 29.47
N ASP A 139 36.48 19.82 30.76
CA ASP A 139 36.21 18.63 31.58
C ASP A 139 34.76 18.57 32.11
N ASP A 140 33.88 19.50 31.70
CA ASP A 140 32.47 19.54 32.10
C ASP A 140 31.55 19.33 30.88
N PRO A 141 30.89 18.16 30.76
CA PRO A 141 29.98 17.92 29.64
C PRO A 141 28.78 18.88 29.61
N GLN A 142 28.44 19.56 30.71
CA GLN A 142 27.36 20.56 30.74
C GLN A 142 27.68 21.79 29.91
N THR A 143 28.94 22.20 29.81
CA THR A 143 29.35 23.34 28.97
C THR A 143 29.02 23.06 27.51
N PHE A 144 29.34 21.86 27.03
CA PHE A 144 28.99 21.43 25.68
C PHE A 144 27.48 21.35 25.46
N ILE A 145 26.76 20.75 26.41
CA ILE A 145 25.29 20.60 26.34
C ILE A 145 24.62 21.97 26.24
N SER A 146 24.98 22.92 27.09
CA SER A 146 24.42 24.28 27.06
C SER A 146 24.76 24.96 25.75
N TRP A 147 26.03 24.96 25.33
CA TRP A 147 26.47 25.60 24.10
C TRP A 147 25.74 25.07 22.86
N LEU A 148 25.63 23.75 22.72
CA LEU A 148 24.93 23.17 21.57
C LEU A 148 23.42 23.43 21.65
N THR A 149 22.82 23.41 22.85
CA THR A 149 21.41 23.78 23.05
C THR A 149 21.15 25.23 22.66
N ASP A 150 22.04 26.16 23.01
CA ASP A 150 21.91 27.56 22.60
C ASP A 150 22.05 27.72 21.08
N LEU A 151 22.97 26.96 20.46
CA LEU A 151 23.22 27.01 19.02
C LEU A 151 22.03 26.53 18.18
N VAL A 152 21.37 25.43 18.57
CA VAL A 152 20.32 24.80 17.74
C VAL A 152 18.92 24.83 18.37
N GLY A 153 18.80 25.22 19.64
CA GLY A 153 17.57 25.17 20.44
C GLY A 153 16.43 26.02 19.91
N MET A 154 16.75 27.04 19.11
CA MET A 154 15.73 27.79 18.37
C MET A 154 14.99 26.91 17.37
N TRP A 155 15.65 25.94 16.75
CA TRP A 155 15.12 25.11 15.66
C TRP A 155 14.65 23.73 16.10
N THR A 156 15.25 23.18 17.16
CA THR A 156 14.94 21.83 17.62
C THR A 156 15.19 21.67 19.11
N THR A 157 14.40 20.84 19.79
CA THR A 157 14.72 20.40 21.14
C THR A 157 15.86 19.37 21.09
N VAL A 158 16.94 19.62 21.84
CA VAL A 158 18.09 18.71 21.93
C VAL A 158 17.99 17.91 23.21
N VAL A 159 18.11 16.58 23.09
CA VAL A 159 18.18 15.67 24.24
C VAL A 159 19.53 14.97 24.21
N PHE A 160 20.25 15.08 25.31
CA PHE A 160 21.56 14.49 25.48
C PHE A 160 21.50 13.26 26.36
N ARG A 161 22.27 12.24 25.99
CA ARG A 161 22.69 11.18 26.89
C ARG A 161 24.21 11.10 26.82
N VAL A 162 24.86 11.44 27.91
CA VAL A 162 26.30 11.18 28.08
C VAL A 162 26.42 9.74 28.55
N ALA A 163 26.91 8.86 27.68
CA ALA A 163 26.88 7.42 27.96
C ALA A 163 27.96 7.00 28.94
N GLU A 164 29.20 7.44 28.69
CA GLU A 164 30.37 7.03 29.48
C GLU A 164 31.45 8.12 29.40
N ARG A 165 32.15 8.34 30.51
CA ARG A 165 33.45 9.02 30.53
C ARG A 165 34.52 7.93 30.55
N ARG A 166 35.33 7.86 29.49
CA ARG A 166 36.51 6.99 29.49
C ARG A 166 37.70 7.80 30.00
N MET A 167 38.25 7.35 31.13
CA MET A 167 39.53 7.83 31.64
C MET A 167 40.60 6.83 31.21
N MET A 168 41.38 7.20 30.19
CA MET A 168 42.67 6.58 29.91
C MET A 168 43.78 7.40 30.60
N PRO A 169 44.98 6.85 30.85
CA PRO A 169 46.04 7.54 31.60
C PRO A 169 46.36 8.95 31.08
N ASP A 170 46.20 9.18 29.78
CA ASP A 170 46.58 10.43 29.11
C ASP A 170 45.42 11.12 28.36
N ILE A 171 44.22 10.54 28.33
CA ILE A 171 43.07 11.06 27.57
C ILE A 171 41.78 10.89 28.38
N SER A 172 41.09 12.00 28.63
CA SER A 172 39.71 12.04 29.14
C SER A 172 38.78 12.27 27.96
N GLU A 173 37.85 11.35 27.72
CA GLU A 173 36.93 11.40 26.59
C GLU A 173 35.47 11.20 27.03
N PHE A 174 34.58 11.98 26.42
CA PHE A 174 33.13 11.89 26.64
C PHE A 174 32.44 11.28 25.43
N TYR A 175 31.62 10.26 25.65
CA TYR A 175 30.74 9.69 24.63
C TYR A 175 29.37 10.37 24.65
N TYR A 176 29.08 11.10 23.59
CA TYR A 176 27.82 11.82 23.42
C TYR A 176 26.85 11.04 22.51
N PHE A 177 25.62 10.90 22.99
CA PHE A 177 24.47 10.51 22.20
C PHE A 177 23.48 11.67 22.20
N ILE A 178 23.30 12.28 21.04
CA ILE A 178 22.50 13.50 20.88
C ILE A 178 21.29 13.14 20.04
N LYS A 179 20.09 13.47 20.52
CA LYS A 179 18.83 13.34 19.78
C LYS A 179 18.22 14.72 19.55
N PHE A 180 17.85 15.01 18.32
CA PHE A 180 17.19 16.25 17.92
C PHE A 180 15.70 15.96 17.77
N GLN A 181 14.96 16.13 18.87
CA GLN A 181 13.60 15.62 18.97
C GLN A 181 12.65 16.29 17.98
N ASP A 182 12.79 17.57 17.65
CA ASP A 182 11.86 18.30 16.75
C ASP A 182 12.45 18.58 15.35
N SER A 183 13.53 17.89 14.99
CA SER A 183 14.17 18.13 13.71
C SER A 183 13.51 17.31 12.61
N PHE A 184 13.06 18.00 11.58
CA PHE A 184 12.95 17.54 10.19
C PHE A 184 13.78 18.43 9.24
N GLY A 185 14.58 19.32 9.83
CA GLY A 185 15.11 20.53 9.21
C GLY A 185 16.61 20.42 9.01
N PRO A 186 17.37 21.54 8.99
CA PRO A 186 18.82 21.45 8.91
C PRO A 186 19.32 20.66 10.11
N MET A 187 20.15 19.65 9.88
CA MET A 187 20.83 18.91 10.94
C MET A 187 22.24 19.48 11.10
N PRO A 188 22.73 19.67 12.33
CA PRO A 188 24.11 20.05 12.55
C PRO A 188 25.03 18.93 12.06
N GLN A 189 26.05 19.30 11.30
CA GLN A 189 27.13 18.40 10.91
C GLN A 189 28.31 18.62 11.86
N PHE A 190 28.82 17.54 12.43
CA PHE A 190 29.89 17.57 13.42
C PHE A 190 31.20 17.13 12.79
N SER A 191 32.29 17.80 13.12
CA SER A 191 33.62 17.40 12.69
C SER A 191 34.63 17.56 13.80
N VAL A 192 35.49 16.55 14.00
CA VAL A 192 36.59 16.59 14.97
C VAL A 192 37.93 16.53 14.24
N PRO A 193 39.00 17.12 14.79
CA PRO A 193 40.33 16.99 14.21
C PRO A 193 40.75 15.53 14.28
N TYR A 194 41.33 15.05 13.19
CA TYR A 194 41.88 13.70 13.12
C TYR A 194 43.28 13.75 12.50
N THR A 195 44.16 12.92 13.05
CA THR A 195 45.53 12.72 12.55
C THR A 195 45.68 11.26 12.14
N HIS A 196 45.79 11.01 10.83
CA HIS A 196 46.13 9.68 10.32
C HIS A 196 47.66 9.56 10.21
N ALA A 197 48.25 8.61 10.92
CA ALA A 197 49.59 8.13 10.58
C ALA A 197 49.42 7.07 9.48
N SER A 198 49.83 7.34 8.25
CA SER A 198 49.83 6.30 7.21
C SER A 198 50.99 5.35 7.49
N GLY A 199 50.69 4.07 7.71
CA GLY A 199 51.64 3.05 8.17
C GLY A 199 52.71 2.63 7.15
N SER A 200 53.04 3.46 6.15
CA SER A 200 54.04 3.13 5.13
C SER A 200 55.08 4.23 4.99
N GLY A 201 56.10 4.18 5.86
CA GLY A 201 57.47 4.63 5.58
C GLY A 201 57.63 5.95 4.82
N SER A 202 57.23 7.07 5.42
CA SER A 202 57.80 8.43 5.35
C SER A 202 56.71 9.41 5.81
N ASP A 203 56.99 10.13 6.90
CA ASP A 203 56.04 10.89 7.71
C ASP A 203 55.26 11.98 6.94
N MET A 204 54.11 11.62 6.35
CA MET A 204 53.05 12.58 6.07
C MET A 204 51.96 12.41 7.12
N ILE A 205 52.03 13.23 8.16
CA ILE A 205 50.92 13.43 9.09
C ILE A 205 49.89 14.28 8.35
N TYR A 206 48.84 13.66 7.83
CA TYR A 206 47.67 14.39 7.36
C TYR A 206 46.85 14.83 8.57
N SER A 207 46.86 16.13 8.86
CA SER A 207 45.90 16.75 9.76
C SER A 207 44.66 17.16 8.96
N GLY A 208 43.50 16.70 9.40
CA GLY A 208 42.23 16.96 8.75
C GLY A 208 41.08 17.03 9.73
N TRP A 209 39.89 17.23 9.19
CA TRP A 209 38.64 17.16 9.94
C TRP A 209 37.91 15.90 9.52
N GLN A 210 37.57 15.06 10.49
CA GLN A 210 36.74 13.89 10.27
C GLN A 210 35.30 14.27 10.55
N GLU A 211 34.39 14.03 9.60
CA GLU A 211 32.95 14.17 9.84
C GLU A 211 32.45 13.02 10.72
N MET A 212 31.67 13.37 11.75
CA MET A 212 31.07 12.39 12.66
C MET A 212 29.77 11.84 12.10
N SER A 213 29.43 10.62 12.54
CA SER A 213 28.16 10.00 12.16
C SER A 213 27.00 10.82 12.71
N THR A 214 26.17 11.30 11.78
CA THR A 214 24.88 11.90 12.06
C THR A 214 23.84 11.10 11.30
N TRP A 215 22.71 10.81 11.94
CA TRP A 215 21.56 10.22 11.27
C TRP A 215 20.44 11.24 11.24
N TRP A 216 19.74 11.24 10.12
CA TRP A 216 18.62 12.13 9.91
C TRP A 216 17.38 11.60 10.62
N PRO A 217 16.45 12.49 11.01
CA PRO A 217 15.13 12.09 11.45
C PRO A 217 14.46 11.22 10.38
N ARG A 218 13.76 10.18 10.81
CA ARG A 218 13.04 9.28 9.93
C ARG A 218 11.54 9.41 10.17
N LEU A 219 10.77 9.53 9.10
CA LEU A 219 9.33 9.37 9.09
C LEU A 219 8.97 8.25 8.13
N TRP A 220 8.18 7.29 8.58
CA TRP A 220 7.63 6.26 7.71
C TRP A 220 6.21 5.92 8.11
N LEU A 221 5.42 5.43 7.15
CA LEU A 221 4.21 4.69 7.47
C LEU A 221 4.59 3.23 7.65
N GLU A 222 4.02 2.59 8.66
CA GLU A 222 4.20 1.17 8.95
C GLU A 222 2.83 0.49 8.98
N THR A 223 2.72 -0.60 8.23
CA THR A 223 1.57 -1.49 8.21
C THR A 223 2.05 -2.93 8.38
N VAL A 224 1.20 -3.78 8.94
CA VAL A 224 1.46 -5.21 9.04
C VAL A 224 0.54 -5.90 8.04
N ASN A 225 1.07 -6.78 7.20
CA ASN A 225 0.35 -7.59 6.21
C ASN A 225 -0.40 -6.82 5.10
N GLU A 226 -0.39 -5.49 5.12
CA GLU A 226 -1.01 -4.63 4.09
C GLU A 226 -0.01 -3.59 3.58
N LEU A 227 -0.25 -3.00 2.40
CA LEU A 227 0.51 -1.83 1.95
C LEU A 227 0.08 -0.57 2.72
N PRO A 228 1.01 0.37 2.99
CA PRO A 228 0.67 1.62 3.67
C PRO A 228 -0.38 2.44 2.90
N LYS A 229 -1.51 2.77 3.54
CA LYS A 229 -2.66 3.49 2.95
C LYS A 229 -2.38 4.99 2.75
N LEU A 230 -1.44 5.32 1.86
CA LEU A 230 -0.96 6.68 1.59
C LEU A 230 -2.07 7.67 1.18
N GLN A 231 -3.08 7.19 0.46
CA GLN A 231 -4.22 8.03 0.08
C GLN A 231 -5.00 8.56 1.28
N LYS A 232 -5.25 7.73 2.30
CA LYS A 232 -5.98 8.16 3.50
C LYS A 232 -5.26 9.29 4.22
N LEU A 233 -3.93 9.23 4.25
CA LEU A 233 -3.10 10.30 4.79
C LEU A 233 -3.28 11.59 3.97
N MET A 234 -3.25 11.51 2.64
CA MET A 234 -3.48 12.66 1.76
C MET A 234 -4.88 13.27 1.94
N ASP A 235 -5.92 12.43 2.06
CA ASP A 235 -7.30 12.87 2.27
C ASP A 235 -7.44 13.61 3.60
N TYR A 236 -6.78 13.14 4.66
CA TYR A 236 -6.76 13.82 5.97
C TYR A 236 -6.16 15.23 5.86
N PHE A 237 -5.10 15.41 5.07
CA PHE A 237 -4.51 16.73 4.82
C PHE A 237 -5.32 17.60 3.85
N ALA A 238 -6.19 17.00 3.03
CA ALA A 238 -7.05 17.69 2.07
C ALA A 238 -8.39 18.16 2.69
N LEU A 239 -8.81 17.58 3.82
CA LEU A 239 -9.97 18.06 4.59
C LEU A 239 -9.70 19.49 5.07
N SER A 240 -10.31 20.47 4.39
CA SER A 240 -10.32 21.85 4.87
C SER A 240 -10.96 21.90 6.26
N PRO A 241 -10.46 22.72 7.20
CA PRO A 241 -11.10 22.88 8.49
C PRO A 241 -12.52 23.40 8.26
N SER A 242 -13.50 22.53 8.51
CA SER A 242 -14.90 22.85 8.32
C SER A 242 -15.27 24.07 9.18
N SER A 243 -15.74 25.10 8.48
CA SER A 243 -16.51 26.21 9.01
C SER A 243 -17.59 25.71 9.96
N ASN A 244 -17.66 26.31 11.15
CA ASN A 244 -18.70 26.18 12.16
C ASN A 244 -20.07 25.75 11.59
N ALA A 245 -20.43 24.48 11.77
CA ALA A 245 -21.78 23.99 11.53
C ALA A 245 -22.67 24.41 12.70
N THR A 246 -23.25 25.60 12.58
CA THR A 246 -24.41 26.00 13.38
C THR A 246 -25.59 25.18 12.88
N VAL A 247 -26.13 24.31 13.73
CA VAL A 247 -27.37 23.57 13.50
C VAL A 247 -28.54 24.56 13.54
N PRO A 248 -29.42 24.59 12.52
CA PRO A 248 -30.77 25.11 12.70
C PRO A 248 -31.79 23.97 12.66
N ASP A 249 -32.71 24.05 13.61
CA ASP A 249 -33.85 23.17 13.81
C ASP A 249 -34.72 22.97 12.56
N THR A 250 -35.22 21.74 12.41
CA THR A 250 -36.44 21.37 11.67
C THR A 250 -37.67 21.84 12.48
N PRO A 251 -38.91 21.96 11.94
CA PRO A 251 -39.41 21.35 10.71
C PRO A 251 -40.38 22.20 9.86
N GLU A 252 -40.63 21.80 8.60
CA GLU A 252 -42.00 21.73 8.09
C GLU A 252 -42.15 20.85 6.85
N SER A 253 -43.38 20.36 6.72
CA SER A 253 -43.81 19.23 5.91
C SER A 253 -44.23 19.61 4.49
N SER A 254 -44.15 18.61 3.61
CA SER A 254 -44.83 18.48 2.31
C SER A 254 -44.29 19.32 1.14
N THR A 255 -43.69 18.65 0.15
CA THR A 255 -44.36 18.25 -1.10
C THR A 255 -43.30 17.80 -2.11
N SER A 256 -43.47 16.58 -2.63
CA SER A 256 -42.74 15.97 -3.77
C SER A 256 -41.22 15.77 -3.63
N PRO A 257 -40.69 14.54 -3.84
CA PRO A 257 -39.26 14.31 -3.90
C PRO A 257 -38.68 15.04 -5.14
N PRO A 258 -37.52 15.70 -5.03
CA PRO A 258 -36.86 16.28 -6.18
C PRO A 258 -36.42 15.16 -7.16
N PRO A 259 -36.23 15.47 -8.44
CA PRO A 259 -35.87 14.48 -9.45
C PRO A 259 -34.50 13.86 -9.13
N GLY A 260 -34.56 12.64 -8.61
CA GLY A 260 -33.71 11.48 -8.92
C GLY A 260 -32.22 11.63 -8.67
N ASN A 261 -31.77 11.35 -7.44
CA ASN A 261 -30.49 10.68 -7.30
C ASN A 261 -30.61 9.28 -7.93
N PRO A 262 -29.76 8.90 -8.88
CA PRO A 262 -29.82 7.55 -9.45
C PRO A 262 -29.49 6.53 -8.35
N THR A 263 -30.45 5.69 -7.99
CA THR A 263 -30.22 4.55 -7.11
C THR A 263 -29.77 3.37 -7.94
N TYR A 264 -28.57 2.87 -7.70
CA TYR A 264 -28.06 1.67 -8.36
C TYR A 264 -28.52 0.40 -7.63
N GLN A 265 -28.95 -0.61 -8.39
CA GLN A 265 -29.27 -1.95 -7.89
C GLN A 265 -28.89 -3.01 -8.91
N CYS A 266 -28.22 -4.07 -8.46
CA CYS A 266 -27.92 -5.26 -9.25
C CYS A 266 -28.87 -6.40 -8.86
N ALA A 267 -30.10 -6.37 -9.38
CA ALA A 267 -31.15 -7.34 -9.02
C ALA A 267 -30.76 -8.80 -9.34
N SER A 268 -30.00 -9.03 -10.41
CA SER A 268 -29.54 -10.37 -10.81
C SER A 268 -28.61 -11.03 -9.78
N CYS A 269 -27.90 -10.25 -8.97
CA CYS A 269 -26.92 -10.76 -8.01
C CYS A 269 -27.30 -10.54 -6.55
N GLU A 270 -28.51 -10.05 -6.28
CA GLU A 270 -28.99 -9.81 -4.93
C GLU A 270 -29.01 -11.09 -4.08
N PHE A 271 -29.37 -12.23 -4.68
CA PHE A 271 -29.36 -13.52 -3.99
C PHE A 271 -27.95 -13.92 -3.55
N ALA A 272 -26.96 -13.86 -4.46
CA ALA A 272 -25.57 -14.18 -4.13
C ALA A 272 -25.02 -13.23 -3.06
N LEU A 273 -25.35 -11.93 -3.15
CA LEU A 273 -24.94 -10.95 -2.15
C LEU A 273 -25.55 -11.24 -0.78
N ARG A 274 -26.83 -11.59 -0.73
CA ARG A 274 -27.52 -11.94 0.51
C ARG A 274 -26.95 -13.21 1.15
N GLU A 275 -26.61 -14.22 0.36
CA GLU A 275 -25.92 -15.43 0.83
C GLU A 275 -24.52 -15.11 1.39
N CYS A 276 -23.81 -14.15 0.80
CA CYS A 276 -22.56 -13.67 1.37
C CYS A 276 -22.77 -12.92 2.69
N PHE A 277 -23.77 -12.04 2.78
CA PHE A 277 -24.07 -11.28 4.01
C PHE A 277 -24.66 -12.13 5.14
N SER A 278 -25.30 -13.25 4.83
CA SER A 278 -25.74 -14.23 5.84
C SER A 278 -24.57 -15.02 6.44
N ASN A 279 -23.39 -14.99 5.79
CA ASN A 279 -22.16 -15.62 6.23
C ASN A 279 -21.14 -14.57 6.71
N GLY A 280 -20.97 -14.43 8.03
CA GLY A 280 -20.12 -13.36 8.61
C GLY A 280 -18.67 -13.32 8.10
N LEU A 281 -18.07 -14.46 7.73
CA LEU A 281 -16.72 -14.48 7.14
C LEU A 281 -16.72 -13.98 5.69
N CYS A 282 -17.75 -14.31 4.91
CA CYS A 282 -17.90 -13.78 3.56
C CYS A 282 -18.17 -12.29 3.59
N GLN A 283 -19.12 -11.83 4.42
CA GLN A 283 -19.41 -10.42 4.63
C GLN A 283 -18.14 -9.65 5.00
N ASN A 284 -17.35 -10.16 5.96
CA ASN A 284 -16.11 -9.54 6.38
C ASN A 284 -15.09 -9.47 5.22
N ALA A 285 -14.87 -10.58 4.51
CA ALA A 285 -13.97 -10.62 3.36
C ALA A 285 -14.41 -9.68 2.23
N LEU A 286 -15.72 -9.57 1.97
CA LEU A 286 -16.28 -8.68 0.96
C LEU A 286 -16.13 -7.20 1.36
N VAL A 287 -16.63 -6.83 2.55
CA VAL A 287 -16.75 -5.42 2.98
C VAL A 287 -15.40 -4.82 3.38
N ASN A 288 -14.59 -5.58 4.14
CA ASN A 288 -13.38 -5.04 4.74
C ASN A 288 -12.11 -5.30 3.90
N TYR A 289 -12.16 -6.20 2.92
CA TYR A 289 -10.98 -6.56 2.11
C TYR A 289 -11.22 -6.42 0.60
N ALA A 290 -12.24 -7.09 0.05
CA ALA A 290 -12.49 -7.06 -1.40
C ALA A 290 -12.87 -5.67 -1.91
N ILE A 291 -13.84 -5.00 -1.29
CA ILE A 291 -14.27 -3.65 -1.71
C ILE A 291 -13.10 -2.65 -1.62
N PRO A 292 -12.34 -2.54 -0.51
CA PRO A 292 -11.17 -1.69 -0.45
C PRO A 292 -10.11 -2.01 -1.51
N ALA A 293 -9.79 -3.30 -1.72
CA ALA A 293 -8.83 -3.71 -2.74
C ALA A 293 -9.29 -3.31 -4.16
N PHE A 294 -10.58 -3.48 -4.45
CA PHE A 294 -11.17 -3.06 -5.73
C PHE A 294 -11.11 -1.54 -5.94
N ARG A 295 -11.31 -0.75 -4.87
CA ARG A 295 -11.16 0.72 -4.91
C ARG A 295 -9.72 1.17 -5.13
N GLU A 296 -8.74 0.40 -4.65
CA GLU A 296 -7.32 0.76 -4.76
C GLU A 296 -6.73 0.35 -6.10
N ALA A 297 -6.90 -0.91 -6.51
CA ALA A 297 -6.34 -1.39 -7.78
C ALA A 297 -7.06 -0.80 -9.01
N GLY A 298 -8.31 -0.34 -8.87
CA GLY A 298 -8.98 0.47 -9.89
C GLY A 298 -8.30 1.82 -10.15
N ARG A 299 -7.34 2.25 -9.33
CA ARG A 299 -6.52 3.47 -9.55
C ARG A 299 -5.18 3.17 -10.24
N ASN A 300 -4.77 1.91 -10.24
CA ASN A 300 -3.53 1.42 -10.85
C ASN A 300 -3.82 0.68 -12.17
N SER A 301 -4.85 1.12 -12.91
CA SER A 301 -5.25 0.45 -14.15
C SER A 301 -4.15 0.55 -15.22
N GLU A 302 -3.91 -0.55 -15.93
CA GLU A 302 -2.98 -0.59 -17.04
C GLU A 302 -3.68 -0.24 -18.35
N ALA A 303 -3.07 0.60 -19.17
CA ALA A 303 -3.54 0.88 -20.52
C ALA A 303 -3.16 -0.25 -21.47
N VAL A 304 -4.16 -0.85 -22.13
CA VAL A 304 -4.02 -1.91 -23.12
C VAL A 304 -4.48 -1.38 -24.48
N ALA A 305 -3.58 -1.39 -25.45
CA ALA A 305 -3.92 -1.05 -26.83
C ALA A 305 -4.80 -2.16 -27.45
N THR A 306 -5.93 -1.78 -28.04
CA THR A 306 -6.84 -2.68 -28.76
C THR A 306 -7.07 -2.17 -30.18
N LEU A 307 -7.58 -3.04 -31.06
CA LEU A 307 -7.93 -2.67 -32.45
C LEU A 307 -8.93 -1.52 -32.55
N THR A 308 -9.73 -1.29 -31.50
CA THR A 308 -10.79 -0.28 -31.43
C THR A 308 -10.42 0.94 -30.56
N GLY A 309 -9.19 1.02 -30.04
CA GLY A 309 -8.74 2.11 -29.15
C GLY A 309 -7.99 1.61 -27.92
N THR A 310 -7.81 2.47 -26.92
CA THR A 310 -7.18 2.09 -25.64
C THR A 310 -8.27 1.61 -24.66
N ARG A 311 -8.07 0.45 -24.04
CA ARG A 311 -8.86 -0.01 -22.90
C ARG A 311 -7.99 -0.01 -21.66
N TYR A 312 -8.59 0.19 -20.50
CA TYR A 312 -7.91 0.12 -19.23
C TYR A 312 -8.32 -1.15 -18.52
N GLN A 313 -7.37 -1.84 -17.89
CA GLN A 313 -7.65 -3.06 -17.15
C GLN A 313 -7.06 -3.04 -15.74
N ALA A 314 -7.73 -3.67 -14.80
CA ALA A 314 -7.22 -3.95 -13.47
C ALA A 314 -7.47 -5.42 -13.13
N ASN A 315 -6.41 -6.16 -12.78
CA ASN A 315 -6.49 -7.58 -12.43
C ASN A 315 -6.39 -7.75 -10.91
N TYR A 316 -7.39 -8.41 -10.33
CA TYR A 316 -7.53 -8.58 -8.88
C TYR A 316 -7.26 -10.00 -8.41
N ALA A 317 -6.86 -10.90 -9.31
CA ALA A 317 -6.71 -12.32 -9.02
C ALA A 317 -5.73 -12.61 -7.88
N SER A 318 -4.54 -11.97 -7.92
CA SER A 318 -3.51 -12.17 -6.91
C SER A 318 -4.00 -11.73 -5.52
N GLN A 319 -4.57 -10.52 -5.42
CA GLN A 319 -5.13 -10.01 -4.16
C GLN A 319 -6.28 -10.88 -3.65
N LEU A 320 -7.16 -11.34 -4.55
CA LEU A 320 -8.24 -12.24 -4.15
C LEU A 320 -7.71 -13.58 -3.64
N GLN A 321 -6.75 -14.17 -4.34
CA GLN A 321 -6.19 -15.48 -4.01
C GLN A 321 -5.39 -15.46 -2.70
N PHE A 322 -4.52 -14.47 -2.50
CA PHE A 322 -3.57 -14.46 -1.40
C PHE A 322 -4.01 -13.63 -0.19
N ASP A 323 -4.82 -12.59 -0.39
CA ASP A 323 -5.14 -11.63 0.67
C ASP A 323 -6.61 -11.73 1.13
N ILE A 324 -7.55 -12.02 0.22
CA ILE A 324 -8.99 -11.93 0.52
C ILE A 324 -9.62 -13.30 0.80
N LEU A 325 -9.44 -14.28 -0.08
CA LEU A 325 -10.01 -15.63 0.08
C LEU A 325 -9.54 -16.33 1.37
N PRO A 326 -8.29 -16.15 1.83
CA PRO A 326 -7.86 -16.67 3.14
C PRO A 326 -8.60 -16.05 4.34
N ILE A 327 -9.14 -14.83 4.23
CA ILE A 327 -9.99 -14.24 5.28
C ILE A 327 -11.32 -14.99 5.40
N ALA A 328 -11.86 -15.41 4.25
CA ALA A 328 -13.02 -16.29 4.18
C ALA A 328 -12.62 -17.78 4.32
N TYR A 329 -11.65 -18.14 5.18
CA TYR A 329 -10.98 -19.45 5.25
C TYR A 329 -11.87 -20.72 5.24
N LEU A 330 -13.16 -20.60 5.57
CA LEU A 330 -14.12 -21.70 5.41
C LEU A 330 -14.60 -21.79 3.96
N GLN A 331 -14.54 -22.98 3.36
CA GLN A 331 -14.98 -23.21 1.97
C GLN A 331 -16.37 -22.63 1.64
N PRO A 332 -17.42 -22.76 2.48
CA PRO A 332 -18.72 -22.14 2.21
C PRO A 332 -18.66 -20.61 2.11
N SER A 333 -17.79 -19.97 2.89
CA SER A 333 -17.59 -18.52 2.87
C SER A 333 -16.83 -18.07 1.61
N GLN A 334 -15.80 -18.82 1.20
CA GLN A 334 -15.10 -18.57 -0.09
C GLN A 334 -16.06 -18.71 -1.27
N ASN A 335 -16.87 -19.77 -1.27
CA ASN A 335 -17.85 -20.01 -2.33
C ASN A 335 -18.90 -18.90 -2.41
N ALA A 336 -19.43 -18.44 -1.26
CA ALA A 336 -20.38 -17.34 -1.23
C ALA A 336 -19.76 -16.03 -1.77
N LEU A 337 -18.49 -15.76 -1.45
CA LEU A 337 -17.80 -14.58 -1.97
C LEU A 337 -17.62 -14.67 -3.49
N MET A 338 -17.14 -15.81 -3.98
CA MET A 338 -16.92 -16.03 -5.40
C MET A 338 -18.23 -16.03 -6.19
N GLN A 339 -19.34 -16.51 -5.64
CA GLN A 339 -20.66 -16.40 -6.26
C GLN A 339 -21.10 -14.95 -6.51
N VAL A 340 -20.78 -14.02 -5.60
CA VAL A 340 -21.05 -12.59 -5.80
C VAL A 340 -20.26 -12.05 -7.00
N LEU A 341 -18.99 -12.43 -7.10
CA LEU A 341 -18.09 -11.99 -8.17
C LEU A 341 -18.44 -12.63 -9.52
N GLU A 342 -18.71 -13.94 -9.54
CA GLU A 342 -19.19 -14.70 -10.69
C GLU A 342 -20.49 -14.14 -11.24
N CYS A 343 -21.45 -13.84 -10.36
CA CYS A 343 -22.70 -13.23 -10.78
C CYS A 343 -22.47 -11.82 -11.35
N SER A 344 -21.62 -11.02 -10.71
CA SER A 344 -21.29 -9.67 -11.19
C SER A 344 -20.59 -9.72 -12.56
N ALA A 345 -19.77 -10.74 -12.81
CA ALA A 345 -19.06 -10.95 -14.08
C ALA A 345 -19.97 -11.46 -15.22
N SER A 346 -21.04 -12.19 -14.88
CA SER A 346 -21.97 -12.76 -15.86
C SER A 346 -23.23 -11.91 -16.09
N SER A 347 -23.38 -10.78 -15.38
CA SER A 347 -24.52 -9.89 -15.47
C SER A 347 -24.15 -8.51 -16.04
N THR A 348 -25.16 -7.68 -16.32
CA THR A 348 -24.96 -6.30 -16.78
C THR A 348 -24.63 -5.34 -15.64
N CYS A 349 -24.52 -5.83 -14.40
CA CYS A 349 -24.45 -4.98 -13.22
C CYS A 349 -23.29 -3.98 -13.25
N ILE A 350 -22.10 -4.39 -13.70
CA ILE A 350 -20.95 -3.49 -13.81
C ILE A 350 -21.18 -2.42 -14.87
N GLU A 351 -21.73 -2.80 -16.02
CA GLU A 351 -22.05 -1.89 -17.11
C GLU A 351 -23.12 -0.86 -16.67
N ASP A 352 -24.17 -1.34 -16.01
CA ASP A 352 -25.26 -0.52 -15.49
C ASP A 352 -24.74 0.50 -14.45
N SER A 353 -23.82 0.08 -13.58
CA SER A 353 -23.15 0.96 -12.60
C SER A 353 -22.39 2.09 -13.27
N CYS A 354 -21.66 1.77 -14.35
CA CYS A 354 -20.85 2.74 -15.07
C CYS A 354 -21.69 3.78 -15.84
N SER A 355 -22.83 3.34 -16.39
CA SER A 355 -23.75 4.19 -17.14
C SER A 355 -24.33 5.35 -16.33
N LEU A 356 -24.33 5.24 -14.99
CA LEU A 356 -24.78 6.28 -14.06
C LEU A 356 -23.81 7.46 -13.93
N VAL A 357 -22.53 7.25 -14.28
CA VAL A 357 -21.47 8.26 -14.08
C VAL A 357 -21.29 9.11 -15.33
N LEU A 358 -21.13 8.48 -16.50
CA LEU A 358 -20.90 9.17 -17.77
C LEU A 358 -21.57 8.44 -18.94
N PRO A 359 -22.27 9.15 -19.84
CA PRO A 359 -22.82 8.54 -21.05
C PRO A 359 -21.69 7.99 -21.93
N ASN A 360 -21.85 6.76 -22.44
CA ASN A 360 -20.89 6.04 -23.31
C ASN A 360 -19.64 5.46 -22.64
N ASN A 361 -19.54 5.50 -21.30
CA ASN A 361 -18.53 4.70 -20.61
C ASN A 361 -19.02 3.27 -20.45
N HIS A 362 -18.14 2.34 -20.80
CA HIS A 362 -18.40 0.90 -20.72
C HIS A 362 -17.40 0.27 -19.77
N ALA A 363 -17.86 -0.67 -18.96
CA ALA A 363 -16.98 -1.53 -18.19
C ALA A 363 -17.54 -2.94 -18.08
N ASN A 364 -16.63 -3.89 -18.03
CA ASN A 364 -16.96 -5.28 -17.85
C ASN A 364 -16.10 -5.89 -16.75
N LEU A 365 -16.66 -6.88 -16.07
CA LEU A 365 -15.93 -7.75 -15.16
C LEU A 365 -15.80 -9.12 -15.81
N ILE A 366 -14.56 -9.55 -16.01
CA ILE A 366 -14.22 -10.80 -16.64
C ILE A 366 -13.67 -11.72 -15.57
N LEU A 367 -14.30 -12.88 -15.40
CA LEU A 367 -13.76 -13.96 -14.59
C LEU A 367 -13.30 -15.08 -15.53
N GLU A 368 -12.00 -15.31 -15.57
CA GLU A 368 -11.36 -16.38 -16.34
C GLU A 368 -10.97 -17.51 -15.39
N ASN A 369 -11.28 -18.75 -15.76
CA ASN A 369 -10.86 -19.92 -14.99
C ASN A 369 -9.34 -20.09 -15.04
N ALA A 370 -8.78 -20.72 -14.00
CA ALA A 370 -7.41 -21.23 -14.11
C ALA A 370 -7.39 -22.33 -15.17
N PHE A 371 -6.32 -22.41 -15.95
CA PHE A 371 -6.15 -23.49 -16.92
C PHE A 371 -4.71 -23.93 -17.03
N VAL A 372 -4.52 -25.11 -17.61
CA VAL A 372 -3.21 -25.68 -17.86
C VAL A 372 -3.18 -26.23 -19.27
N ASP A 373 -2.12 -25.86 -19.99
CA ASP A 373 -1.84 -26.34 -21.35
C ASP A 373 -0.55 -27.15 -21.38
N PHE A 374 -0.59 -28.29 -22.06
CA PHE A 374 0.60 -29.09 -22.34
C PHE A 374 0.40 -30.06 -23.49
N ILE A 375 1.52 -30.56 -24.02
CA ILE A 375 1.56 -31.56 -25.09
C ILE A 375 2.42 -32.71 -24.59
N VAL A 376 1.90 -33.93 -24.70
CA VAL A 376 2.55 -35.14 -24.18
C VAL A 376 2.42 -36.30 -25.17
N ALA A 377 3.42 -37.18 -25.21
CA ALA A 377 3.34 -38.38 -26.03
C ALA A 377 2.33 -39.39 -25.44
N PRO A 378 1.66 -40.20 -26.28
CA PRO A 378 0.75 -41.22 -25.78
C PRO A 378 1.42 -42.19 -24.79
N SER A 379 0.68 -42.65 -23.78
CA SER A 379 1.17 -43.59 -22.75
C SER A 379 2.36 -43.08 -21.91
N THR A 380 2.59 -41.76 -21.89
CA THR A 380 3.62 -41.16 -21.05
C THR A 380 3.18 -41.11 -19.59
N GLN A 381 4.05 -41.52 -18.68
CA GLN A 381 3.83 -41.31 -17.25
C GLN A 381 4.06 -39.85 -16.87
N MET A 382 3.05 -39.23 -16.28
CA MET A 382 3.06 -37.87 -15.77
C MET A 382 3.08 -37.87 -14.24
N SER A 383 3.78 -36.89 -13.69
CA SER A 383 3.72 -36.50 -12.28
C SER A 383 2.93 -35.20 -12.15
N ILE A 384 1.88 -35.22 -11.34
CA ILE A 384 0.98 -34.10 -11.10
C ILE A 384 1.26 -33.56 -9.70
N HIS A 385 1.68 -32.31 -9.59
CA HIS A 385 1.97 -31.64 -8.33
C HIS A 385 0.85 -30.67 -7.99
N PHE A 386 0.27 -30.84 -6.81
CA PHE A 386 -0.85 -30.01 -6.36
C PHE A 386 -0.92 -29.98 -4.83
N ALA A 387 -1.06 -28.79 -4.26
CA ALA A 387 -1.17 -28.57 -2.81
C ALA A 387 -0.10 -29.31 -1.96
N GLY A 388 1.15 -29.33 -2.43
CA GLY A 388 2.27 -30.00 -1.75
C GLY A 388 2.30 -31.52 -1.88
N SER A 389 1.36 -32.13 -2.62
CA SER A 389 1.32 -33.56 -2.92
C SER A 389 1.72 -33.83 -4.36
N THR A 390 2.29 -35.01 -4.60
CA THR A 390 2.64 -35.50 -5.94
C THR A 390 1.86 -36.77 -6.25
N TYR A 391 1.21 -36.78 -7.41
CA TYR A 391 0.41 -37.88 -7.91
C TYR A 391 1.01 -38.40 -9.22
N SER A 392 0.84 -39.69 -9.52
CA SER A 392 1.25 -40.26 -10.80
C SER A 392 0.03 -40.62 -11.63
N TYR A 393 0.06 -40.26 -12.91
CA TYR A 393 -0.97 -40.58 -13.89
C TYR A 393 -0.31 -40.96 -15.22
N GLU A 394 -0.70 -42.07 -15.82
CA GLU A 394 -0.24 -42.45 -17.15
C GLU A 394 -1.22 -41.92 -18.19
N GLU A 395 -0.72 -41.20 -19.21
CA GLU A 395 -1.55 -40.73 -20.31
C GLU A 395 -2.29 -41.90 -20.95
N GLY A 396 -3.59 -41.72 -21.15
CA GLY A 396 -4.44 -42.69 -21.80
C GLY A 396 -5.53 -42.01 -22.60
N ASN A 397 -6.17 -42.78 -23.48
CA ASN A 397 -7.20 -42.26 -24.41
C ASN A 397 -8.54 -41.92 -23.74
N ASP A 398 -8.69 -42.16 -22.43
CA ASP A 398 -9.92 -41.91 -21.68
C ASP A 398 -9.87 -40.56 -20.95
N VAL A 399 -10.47 -39.54 -21.56
CA VAL A 399 -10.61 -38.20 -20.98
C VAL A 399 -11.45 -38.23 -19.69
N ALA A 400 -12.43 -39.12 -19.58
CA ALA A 400 -13.25 -39.23 -18.39
C ALA A 400 -12.46 -39.80 -17.22
N LEU A 401 -11.51 -40.71 -17.48
CA LEU A 401 -10.61 -41.24 -16.46
C LEU A 401 -9.68 -40.15 -15.90
N LEU A 402 -9.05 -39.34 -16.76
CA LEU A 402 -8.22 -38.21 -16.31
C LEU A 402 -9.05 -37.20 -15.51
N LYS A 403 -10.24 -36.85 -16.02
CA LYS A 403 -11.16 -35.95 -15.31
C LYS A 403 -11.52 -36.49 -13.92
N HIS A 404 -11.90 -37.76 -13.83
CA HIS A 404 -12.24 -38.40 -12.55
C HIS A 404 -11.05 -38.39 -11.59
N PHE A 405 -9.85 -38.69 -12.10
CA PHE A 405 -8.63 -38.63 -11.29
C PHE A 405 -8.36 -37.23 -10.73
N LEU A 406 -8.51 -36.20 -11.57
CA LEU A 406 -8.34 -34.80 -11.16
C LEU A 406 -9.39 -34.37 -10.14
N ASP A 407 -10.67 -34.63 -10.40
CA ASP A 407 -11.79 -34.22 -9.55
C ASP A 407 -11.75 -34.87 -8.17
N TYR A 408 -11.46 -36.18 -8.10
CA TYR A 408 -11.65 -36.97 -6.88
C TYR A 408 -10.34 -37.30 -6.15
N THR A 409 -9.24 -37.49 -6.88
CA THR A 409 -7.96 -37.88 -6.27
C THR A 409 -7.06 -36.67 -6.03
N VAL A 410 -6.84 -35.85 -7.06
CA VAL A 410 -5.89 -34.71 -6.97
C VAL A 410 -6.52 -33.55 -6.21
N MET A 411 -7.75 -33.15 -6.59
CA MET A 411 -8.42 -31.96 -6.08
C MET A 411 -9.62 -32.26 -5.18
N GLY A 412 -9.87 -33.54 -4.84
CA GLY A 412 -11.09 -33.95 -4.14
C GLY A 412 -11.35 -33.22 -2.81
N ALA A 413 -10.29 -32.89 -2.07
CA ALA A 413 -10.37 -32.13 -0.82
C ALA A 413 -10.81 -30.67 -1.03
N TYR A 414 -10.61 -30.12 -2.23
CA TYR A 414 -10.87 -28.72 -2.59
C TYR A 414 -12.19 -28.55 -3.35
N ARG A 415 -12.88 -29.65 -3.69
CA ARG A 415 -14.14 -29.66 -4.46
C ARG A 415 -14.07 -28.87 -5.78
N ALA A 416 -12.87 -28.69 -6.31
CA ALA A 416 -12.67 -28.14 -7.64
C ALA A 416 -13.04 -29.18 -8.69
N LEU A 417 -13.42 -28.71 -9.87
CA LEU A 417 -13.69 -29.57 -11.01
C LEU A 417 -12.66 -29.31 -12.09
N ALA A 418 -12.35 -30.31 -12.91
CA ALA A 418 -11.58 -30.17 -14.13
C ALA A 418 -12.49 -30.30 -15.36
N TYR A 419 -12.34 -29.40 -16.33
CA TYR A 419 -12.85 -29.58 -17.69
C TYR A 419 -11.68 -29.90 -18.61
N VAL A 420 -11.61 -31.13 -19.08
CA VAL A 420 -10.48 -31.63 -19.87
C VAL A 420 -10.85 -31.61 -21.35
N GLN A 421 -10.11 -30.83 -22.14
CA GLN A 421 -10.12 -30.89 -23.59
C GLN A 421 -8.85 -31.62 -24.05
N ARG A 422 -9.03 -32.58 -24.96
CA ARG A 422 -7.95 -33.40 -25.51
C ARG A 422 -8.03 -33.38 -27.03
N SER A 423 -6.94 -33.05 -27.69
CA SER A 423 -6.77 -33.20 -29.13
C SER A 423 -5.50 -34.00 -29.42
N VAL A 424 -5.47 -34.67 -30.57
CA VAL A 424 -4.28 -35.41 -31.04
C VAL A 424 -3.81 -34.73 -32.31
N ALA A 425 -2.53 -34.38 -32.36
CA ALA A 425 -1.93 -33.79 -33.54
C ALA A 425 -1.77 -34.86 -34.64
N ASP A 426 -2.38 -34.63 -35.80
CA ASP A 426 -2.48 -35.62 -36.90
C ASP A 426 -1.12 -36.04 -37.48
N ASP A 427 -0.09 -35.22 -37.33
CA ASP A 427 1.24 -35.39 -37.91
C ASP A 427 2.25 -36.08 -36.97
N THR A 428 2.12 -35.86 -35.66
CA THR A 428 3.08 -36.33 -34.65
C THR A 428 2.50 -37.39 -33.72
N GLY A 429 1.18 -37.53 -33.67
CA GLY A 429 0.48 -38.40 -32.70
C GLY A 429 0.58 -37.90 -31.25
N MET A 430 1.13 -36.70 -31.03
CA MET A 430 1.21 -36.08 -29.71
C MET A 430 -0.16 -35.63 -29.25
N VAL A 431 -0.39 -35.71 -27.94
CA VAL A 431 -1.66 -35.38 -27.31
C VAL A 431 -1.55 -34.00 -26.68
N GLN A 432 -2.38 -33.07 -27.14
CA GLN A 432 -2.51 -31.75 -26.55
C GLN A 432 -3.67 -31.74 -25.56
N TYR A 433 -3.40 -31.23 -24.37
CA TYR A 433 -4.39 -31.00 -23.33
C TYR A 433 -4.56 -29.51 -23.08
N HIS A 434 -5.82 -29.11 -22.95
CA HIS A 434 -6.25 -27.86 -22.33
C HIS A 434 -7.20 -28.22 -21.19
N ILE A 435 -6.80 -27.96 -19.96
CA ILE A 435 -7.58 -28.32 -18.77
C ILE A 435 -7.96 -27.06 -18.03
N GLU A 436 -9.26 -26.76 -17.96
CA GLU A 436 -9.77 -25.67 -17.13
C GLU A 436 -10.14 -26.17 -15.73
N PHE A 437 -9.88 -25.35 -14.72
CA PHE A 437 -10.14 -25.62 -13.32
C PHE A 437 -11.12 -24.59 -12.75
N PRO A 438 -12.42 -24.67 -13.09
CA PRO A 438 -13.44 -23.87 -12.43
C PRO A 438 -13.40 -24.08 -10.91
N TYR A 439 -13.72 -23.03 -10.17
CA TYR A 439 -13.82 -23.05 -8.71
C TYR A 439 -12.50 -23.29 -7.94
N LEU A 440 -11.36 -23.38 -8.64
CA LEU A 440 -10.05 -23.52 -8.00
C LEU A 440 -9.45 -22.13 -7.67
N TYR A 441 -10.12 -21.39 -6.79
CA TYR A 441 -9.74 -20.00 -6.50
C TYR A 441 -8.70 -19.86 -5.39
N SER A 442 -8.64 -20.84 -4.49
CA SER A 442 -7.78 -20.81 -3.28
C SER A 442 -6.44 -21.51 -3.47
N GLN A 443 -6.16 -22.08 -4.65
CA GLN A 443 -4.93 -22.82 -4.95
C GLN A 443 -4.48 -22.57 -6.38
N HIS A 444 -3.20 -22.77 -6.65
CA HIS A 444 -2.70 -22.84 -8.02
C HIS A 444 -3.25 -24.07 -8.75
N PRO A 445 -3.45 -23.99 -10.07
CA PRO A 445 -3.80 -25.17 -10.85
C PRO A 445 -2.72 -26.26 -10.74
N PRO A 446 -3.09 -27.55 -10.83
CA PRO A 446 -2.14 -28.65 -10.79
C PRO A 446 -1.04 -28.51 -11.86
N MET A 447 0.22 -28.66 -11.45
CA MET A 447 1.37 -28.66 -12.37
C MET A 447 1.65 -30.08 -12.85
N PHE A 448 1.66 -30.29 -14.16
CA PHE A 448 1.99 -31.57 -14.79
C PHE A 448 3.46 -31.57 -15.19
N SER A 449 4.14 -32.68 -14.98
CA SER A 449 5.54 -32.87 -15.38
C SER A 449 5.74 -34.29 -15.90
N TRP A 450 6.56 -34.44 -16.93
CA TRP A 450 6.84 -35.74 -17.54
C TRP A 450 8.24 -35.79 -18.11
N GLN A 451 8.75 -36.99 -18.36
CA GLN A 451 9.98 -37.19 -19.10
C GLN A 451 9.64 -37.74 -20.48
N SER A 452 10.22 -37.16 -21.52
CA SER A 452 10.00 -37.60 -22.90
C SER A 452 11.34 -37.84 -23.60
N ASP A 453 11.57 -39.08 -24.02
CA ASP A 453 12.72 -39.45 -24.84
C ASP A 453 12.62 -38.87 -26.26
N ILE A 454 11.40 -38.58 -26.72
CA ILE A 454 11.12 -38.01 -28.05
C ILE A 454 11.50 -36.52 -28.10
N GLU A 455 11.39 -35.80 -26.98
CA GLU A 455 11.61 -34.34 -26.89
C GLU A 455 12.97 -33.95 -26.26
N GLY A 456 13.94 -34.84 -26.32
CA GLY A 456 15.32 -34.59 -25.89
C GLY A 456 15.67 -35.00 -24.46
N GLY A 457 14.92 -35.92 -23.85
CA GLY A 457 15.28 -36.64 -22.61
C GLY A 457 15.21 -35.84 -21.31
N GLY A 458 14.91 -34.54 -21.37
CA GLY A 458 14.70 -33.68 -20.20
C GLY A 458 13.31 -33.78 -19.61
N ILE A 459 13.18 -33.40 -18.33
CA ILE A 459 11.88 -33.23 -17.67
C ILE A 459 11.19 -32.02 -18.32
N LYS A 460 9.94 -32.21 -18.74
CA LYS A 460 9.03 -31.19 -19.24
C LYS A 460 8.00 -30.85 -18.18
N SER A 461 7.37 -29.70 -18.33
CA SER A 461 6.31 -29.25 -17.44
C SER A 461 5.23 -28.53 -18.22
N SER A 462 4.01 -28.57 -17.70
CA SER A 462 2.90 -27.82 -18.26
C SER A 462 3.07 -26.32 -18.12
N THR A 463 2.27 -25.57 -18.87
CA THR A 463 2.15 -24.12 -18.71
C THR A 463 0.87 -23.83 -17.95
N GLU A 464 1.01 -23.38 -16.70
CA GLU A 464 -0.11 -23.02 -15.86
C GLU A 464 -0.50 -21.56 -16.03
N THR A 465 -1.80 -21.29 -16.15
CA THR A 465 -2.37 -19.95 -16.04
C THR A 465 -3.31 -19.91 -14.84
N MET A 466 -3.06 -18.98 -13.93
CA MET A 466 -3.94 -18.76 -12.78
C MET A 466 -5.27 -18.17 -13.24
N TRP A 467 -6.32 -18.38 -12.46
CA TRP A 467 -7.61 -17.74 -12.69
C TRP A 467 -7.46 -16.22 -12.63
N ARG A 468 -8.33 -15.48 -13.32
CA ARG A 468 -8.25 -14.01 -13.39
C ARG A 468 -9.58 -13.38 -13.09
N LEU A 469 -9.59 -12.33 -12.27
CA LEU A 469 -10.71 -11.40 -12.18
C LEU A 469 -10.24 -10.04 -12.70
N VAL A 470 -10.72 -9.66 -13.88
CA VAL A 470 -10.25 -8.47 -14.59
C VAL A 470 -11.40 -7.52 -14.81
N PHE A 471 -11.27 -6.30 -14.30
CA PHE A 471 -12.13 -5.21 -14.72
C PHE A 471 -11.53 -4.56 -15.97
N VAL A 472 -12.34 -4.43 -17.01
CA VAL A 472 -11.95 -3.78 -18.27
C VAL A 472 -12.86 -2.59 -18.50
N SER A 473 -12.30 -1.43 -18.84
CA SER A 473 -13.08 -0.22 -19.08
C SER A 473 -12.57 0.60 -20.28
N THR A 474 -13.45 1.43 -20.83
CA THR A 474 -13.09 2.51 -21.77
C THR A 474 -12.49 3.74 -21.08
N SER A 475 -12.60 3.85 -19.75
CA SER A 475 -12.03 4.95 -18.95
C SER A 475 -10.83 4.50 -18.12
N ALA A 476 -9.87 5.40 -17.93
CA ALA A 476 -8.72 5.19 -17.04
C ALA A 476 -9.11 5.19 -15.56
N ASP A 477 -10.20 5.88 -15.21
CA ASP A 477 -10.67 5.96 -13.83
C ASP A 477 -11.66 4.83 -13.53
N ILE A 478 -11.14 3.60 -13.46
CA ILE A 478 -11.93 2.40 -13.17
C ILE A 478 -12.59 2.53 -11.78
N SER A 479 -11.91 3.14 -10.81
CA SER A 479 -12.42 3.31 -9.45
C SER A 479 -13.72 4.12 -9.39
N SER A 480 -13.76 5.26 -10.09
CA SER A 480 -14.96 6.10 -10.12
C SER A 480 -16.13 5.44 -10.84
N LEU A 481 -15.85 4.62 -11.86
CA LEU A 481 -16.88 3.88 -12.60
C LEU A 481 -17.53 2.75 -11.79
N LEU A 482 -16.73 2.08 -10.96
CA LEU A 482 -17.19 0.99 -10.11
C LEU A 482 -17.81 1.45 -8.79
N TRP A 483 -17.83 2.76 -8.51
CA TRP A 483 -18.28 3.31 -7.24
C TRP A 483 -19.65 2.77 -6.82
N TRP A 484 -20.65 2.87 -7.69
CA TRP A 484 -22.02 2.46 -7.38
C TRP A 484 -22.15 0.96 -7.14
N TRP A 485 -21.46 0.14 -7.93
CA TRP A 485 -21.40 -1.31 -7.70
C TRP A 485 -20.72 -1.64 -6.36
N LEU A 486 -19.61 -0.99 -6.03
CA LEU A 486 -18.89 -1.21 -4.77
C LEU A 486 -19.71 -0.76 -3.55
N GLU A 487 -20.44 0.35 -3.66
CA GLU A 487 -21.37 0.82 -2.62
C GLU A 487 -22.56 -0.15 -2.44
N TRP A 488 -23.10 -0.67 -3.53
CA TRP A 488 -24.16 -1.70 -3.50
C TRP A 488 -23.68 -2.99 -2.82
N LEU A 489 -22.47 -3.45 -3.14
CA LEU A 489 -21.84 -4.58 -2.44
C LEU A 489 -21.70 -4.29 -0.94
N GLY A 490 -21.25 -3.10 -0.56
CA GLY A 490 -20.98 -2.72 0.84
C GLY A 490 -22.23 -2.61 1.71
N THR A 491 -23.40 -2.44 1.10
CA THR A 491 -24.66 -2.15 1.79
C THR A 491 -25.67 -3.30 1.72
N ASN A 492 -25.22 -4.52 1.40
CA ASN A 492 -26.08 -5.69 1.20
C ASN A 492 -27.21 -5.44 0.19
N GLY A 493 -26.90 -4.68 -0.86
CA GLY A 493 -27.82 -4.35 -1.93
C GLY A 493 -28.84 -3.26 -1.60
N SER A 494 -28.66 -2.53 -0.50
CA SER A 494 -29.53 -1.40 -0.17
C SER A 494 -29.37 -0.26 -1.17
N PRO A 495 -30.45 0.24 -1.79
CA PRO A 495 -30.39 1.33 -2.78
C PRO A 495 -30.02 2.70 -2.20
N ASN A 496 -29.95 2.84 -0.88
CA ASN A 496 -29.72 4.11 -0.19
C ASN A 496 -28.24 4.40 0.12
N ALA A 497 -27.30 3.69 -0.51
CA ALA A 497 -25.87 3.88 -0.30
C ALA A 497 -25.44 5.33 -0.64
N ALA A 498 -24.54 5.88 0.18
CA ALA A 498 -24.38 7.30 0.46
C ALA A 498 -24.24 8.21 -0.77
N LEU A 499 -24.85 9.40 -0.67
CA LEU A 499 -24.63 10.57 -1.53
C LEU A 499 -23.12 10.75 -1.81
N ALA A 500 -22.72 10.55 -3.06
CA ALA A 500 -21.39 10.98 -3.50
C ALA A 500 -21.21 12.49 -3.26
N PRO A 501 -20.00 12.99 -2.97
CA PRO A 501 -19.70 14.40 -3.16
C PRO A 501 -19.91 14.69 -4.64
N GLN A 502 -20.96 15.45 -4.96
CA GLN A 502 -21.16 15.91 -6.33
C GLN A 502 -19.89 16.66 -6.73
N ALA A 503 -19.28 16.24 -7.84
CA ALA A 503 -18.30 17.06 -8.53
C ALA A 503 -19.00 18.39 -8.83
N THR A 504 -18.64 19.43 -8.07
CA THR A 504 -19.13 20.78 -8.31
C THR A 504 -18.65 21.18 -9.69
N ASN A 505 -19.55 21.11 -10.67
CA ASN A 505 -19.35 21.77 -11.94
C ASN A 505 -19.15 23.26 -11.63
N ALA A 506 -17.91 23.72 -11.77
CA ALA A 506 -17.63 25.14 -11.73
C ALA A 506 -18.51 25.82 -12.80
N PRO A 507 -19.23 26.91 -12.48
CA PRO A 507 -19.95 27.64 -13.48
C PRO A 507 -18.96 28.15 -14.52
N VAL A 508 -19.17 27.77 -15.78
CA VAL A 508 -18.50 28.40 -16.92
C VAL A 508 -19.02 29.83 -16.98
N THR A 509 -18.32 30.76 -16.35
CA THR A 509 -18.52 32.18 -16.58
C THR A 509 -17.98 32.51 -17.97
N THR A 510 -18.89 32.66 -18.92
CA THR A 510 -18.62 33.35 -20.18
C THR A 510 -18.16 34.78 -19.87
N PRO A 511 -17.04 35.26 -20.45
CA PRO A 511 -16.63 36.65 -20.29
C PRO A 511 -17.57 37.57 -21.08
N ASP A 512 -18.16 38.52 -20.36
CA ASP A 512 -18.96 39.61 -20.91
C ASP A 512 -18.02 40.64 -21.57
N PRO A 513 -18.10 40.88 -22.90
CA PRO A 513 -17.20 41.79 -23.59
C PRO A 513 -17.81 43.18 -23.70
N THR A 514 -18.06 43.86 -22.58
CA THR A 514 -18.30 45.32 -22.63
C THR A 514 -18.07 45.99 -21.29
N SER A 515 -16.92 46.63 -21.10
CA SER A 515 -16.83 47.85 -20.28
C SER A 515 -15.59 48.66 -20.65
N THR A 516 -15.82 49.62 -21.53
CA THR A 516 -14.94 50.75 -21.82
C THR A 516 -15.24 51.89 -20.85
N ARG A 517 -14.20 52.66 -20.47
CA ARG A 517 -14.18 53.95 -19.73
C ARG A 517 -14.18 53.81 -18.19
N LEU A 518 -13.36 54.54 -17.42
CA LEU A 518 -12.52 55.73 -17.66
C LEU A 518 -11.29 55.64 -16.75
#